data_AF-A0A2P4P8P0-F1
#
_entry.id   AF-A0A2P4P8P0-F1
#
_cell.length_a   1.000
_cell.length_b   1.000
_cell.length_c   1.000
_cell.angle_alpha   90.00
_cell.angle_beta   90.00
_cell.angle_gamma   90.00
#
_symmetry.space_group_name_H-M   'P 1'
#
loop_
_entity.id
_entity.type
_entity.pdbx_description
1 polymer ?
#
loop_
_entity_poly.entity_id
_entity_poly.type
_entity_poly.pdbx_seq_one_letter_code
_entity_poly.pdbx_strand_id
1 'polypeptide(L)'
;MYDCRVIVGIEFGATHSGFGYANISSTEDISFYNQWSERLRTIRVPTVLSYDDEYENVQSWGYPALESSHVELFKFLLGEMENKPPLPREKAISDYLHELSKIVKEKICRRWESIDFYNQVLIILTIPDNYKISTWDMREYAFKAGLLNDCYSQNFKLITESEATALFCIKYLRKCNLSAGEKFMVVECGDSTINLTTRMLLIDEKLSVVLEQIEDNCAVEQELLKFLEQKIGSSAVSLLRKHQPQQLQYLQSAIKSFLTEFTGTQSESSLIEFDLKEHCPSITEYCEGEYHDNMVRDDWRIKLEFEDVKAMVDPVIERTIQLIDSQLHLRNNDCFALSLVGKFAKSIYFQLRIGETFNKRVQFISVPLHPESAIMRGAVLYGQNYVNMSDNDNIIENIQFHLSQTIKRLDEEKKKLQEDYNDLTNKYNEEANQHQITVENLKNDIEGLETHIEDINQLHQTRIKLQEQRESQMQNKLQDEIQTLNNNLNEYKLLYGNLQEKHGDLTNKYNEDANQHQIIVEKLKSDIKDTEEKYLKNIQELENQINDINQQYQNKIKLQEQRESQMQNKLQEEIQTLNNNFNDHKLLYNDLQENYNDLTNKYSKEANQHQIIVENLNNDIKKLENQIEDINQQY
;
A
#
# COMPACT_ATOMS: atom_id res chain seq x y z
N MET A 1 22.13 -6.48 32.20
CA MET A 1 22.36 -7.40 33.33
C MET A 1 21.47 -6.93 34.46
N TYR A 2 20.61 -7.79 34.98
CA TYR A 2 19.70 -7.46 36.07
C TYR A 2 20.54 -7.31 37.35
N ASP A 3 20.76 -6.08 37.85
CA ASP A 3 21.62 -5.80 39.03
C ASP A 3 20.84 -5.98 40.35
N CYS A 4 20.10 -7.08 40.50
CA CYS A 4 19.44 -7.41 41.76
C CYS A 4 20.44 -8.02 42.74
N ARG A 5 20.49 -7.48 43.96
CA ARG A 5 21.44 -7.90 45.01
C ARG A 5 20.76 -8.44 46.25
N VAL A 6 19.54 -7.99 46.52
CA VAL A 6 18.77 -8.36 47.71
C VAL A 6 17.36 -8.74 47.30
N ILE A 7 16.83 -9.75 47.96
CA ILE A 7 15.44 -10.18 47.80
C ILE A 7 14.73 -9.97 49.13
N VAL A 8 13.53 -9.41 49.07
CA VAL A 8 12.63 -9.24 50.20
C VAL A 8 11.34 -9.99 49.92
N GLY A 9 11.06 -11.02 50.71
CA GLY A 9 9.80 -11.76 50.69
C GLY A 9 8.86 -11.20 51.76
N ILE A 10 7.78 -10.54 51.33
CA ILE A 10 6.75 -9.96 52.20
C ILE A 10 5.58 -10.94 52.27
N GLU A 11 5.33 -11.46 53.46
CA GLU A 11 4.08 -12.13 53.80
C GLU A 11 3.06 -11.06 54.16
N PHE A 12 2.15 -10.75 53.24
CA PHE A 12 1.03 -9.85 53.52
C PHE A 12 -0.16 -10.69 53.95
N GLY A 13 -0.18 -11.12 55.23
CA GLY A 13 -1.22 -11.97 55.78
C GLY A 13 -2.45 -11.20 56.25
N ALA A 14 -3.56 -11.90 56.46
CA ALA A 14 -4.84 -11.23 56.71
C ALA A 14 -5.01 -10.76 58.15
N THR A 15 -4.42 -11.49 59.10
CA THR A 15 -4.37 -11.12 60.52
C THR A 15 -3.00 -10.55 60.90
N HIS A 16 -1.93 -11.08 60.31
CA HIS A 16 -0.56 -10.67 60.58
C HIS A 16 0.27 -10.67 59.30
N SER A 17 1.20 -9.73 59.19
CA SER A 17 2.16 -9.62 58.09
C SER A 17 3.59 -9.65 58.60
N GLY A 18 4.55 -9.95 57.72
CA GLY A 18 5.97 -9.96 58.05
C GLY A 18 6.82 -9.91 56.79
N PHE A 19 8.13 -9.75 56.96
CA PHE A 19 9.05 -9.89 55.83
C PHE A 19 10.35 -10.60 56.20
N GLY A 20 10.80 -11.44 55.28
CA GLY A 20 12.12 -12.03 55.24
C GLY A 20 12.97 -11.37 54.16
N TYR A 21 14.28 -11.40 54.31
CA TYR A 21 15.21 -10.83 53.34
C TYR A 21 16.52 -11.61 53.31
N ALA A 22 17.14 -11.65 52.13
CA ALA A 22 18.43 -12.30 51.92
C ALA A 22 19.23 -11.59 50.83
N ASN A 23 20.56 -11.70 50.90
CA ASN A 23 21.39 -11.39 49.74
C ASN A 23 21.18 -12.49 48.69
N ILE A 24 21.18 -12.11 47.41
CA ILE A 24 21.00 -13.05 46.31
C ILE A 24 22.04 -14.18 46.31
N SER A 25 23.26 -13.89 46.75
CA SER A 25 24.35 -14.88 46.82
C SER A 25 24.20 -15.87 47.98
N SER A 26 23.21 -15.69 48.87
CA SER A 26 23.01 -16.53 50.05
C SER A 26 21.66 -17.24 50.01
N THR A 27 21.67 -18.52 49.64
CA THR A 27 20.46 -19.37 49.57
C THR A 27 20.07 -20.00 50.90
N GLU A 28 20.88 -19.82 51.94
CA GLU A 28 20.66 -20.41 53.27
C GLU A 28 20.46 -19.39 54.39
N ASP A 29 20.99 -18.17 54.25
CA ASP A 29 20.92 -17.13 55.29
C ASP A 29 19.76 -16.14 55.05
N ILE A 30 18.52 -16.65 55.17
CA ILE A 30 17.32 -15.81 55.14
C ILE A 30 17.08 -15.24 56.54
N SER A 31 17.15 -13.92 56.65
CA SER A 31 16.88 -13.16 57.87
C SER A 31 15.43 -12.66 57.91
N PHE A 32 14.90 -12.41 59.10
CA PHE A 32 13.55 -11.84 59.30
C PHE A 32 13.62 -10.57 60.12
N TYR A 33 12.67 -9.68 59.91
CA TYR A 33 12.46 -8.57 60.82
C TYR A 33 11.63 -9.03 62.02
N ASN A 34 12.13 -8.76 63.23
CA ASN A 34 11.51 -9.18 64.49
C ASN A 34 11.48 -8.11 65.58
N GLN A 35 11.71 -6.84 65.19
CA GLN A 35 11.72 -5.69 66.09
C GLN A 35 10.43 -4.88 65.92
N TRP A 36 9.29 -5.59 65.93
CA TRP A 36 7.96 -4.99 65.77
C TRP A 36 7.43 -4.38 67.07
N SER A 37 7.85 -4.94 68.21
CA SER A 37 7.44 -4.53 69.54
C SER A 37 8.62 -4.72 70.50
N GLU A 38 8.77 -3.81 71.47
CA GLU A 38 9.77 -3.96 72.52
C GLU A 38 9.48 -5.16 73.43
N ARG A 39 8.20 -5.54 73.55
CA ARG A 39 7.73 -6.64 74.43
C ARG A 39 7.69 -7.99 73.73
N LEU A 40 7.43 -8.01 72.42
CA LEU A 40 7.25 -9.24 71.64
C LEU A 40 8.33 -9.39 70.56
N ARG A 41 9.14 -10.44 70.66
CA ARG A 41 10.09 -10.86 69.60
C ARG A 41 9.43 -11.79 68.59
N THR A 42 8.40 -11.30 67.91
CA THR A 42 7.70 -12.03 66.84
C THR A 42 8.30 -11.67 65.48
N ILE A 43 8.19 -12.56 64.49
CA ILE A 43 8.58 -12.27 63.09
C ILE A 43 7.44 -11.63 62.28
N ARG A 44 6.28 -11.41 62.91
CA ARG A 44 5.08 -10.83 62.29
C ARG A 44 4.51 -9.71 63.15
N VAL A 45 3.85 -8.77 62.50
CA VAL A 45 3.11 -7.64 63.06
C VAL A 45 1.63 -7.77 62.66
N PRO A 46 0.67 -7.37 63.50
CA PRO A 46 -0.74 -7.36 63.14
C PRO A 46 -1.03 -6.58 61.84
N THR A 47 -1.96 -7.08 61.03
CA THR A 47 -2.43 -6.43 59.79
C THR A 47 -3.61 -5.52 60.09
N VAL A 48 -3.35 -4.43 60.82
CA VAL A 48 -4.36 -3.50 61.32
C VAL A 48 -3.91 -2.04 61.14
N LEU A 49 -4.88 -1.16 60.95
CA LEU A 49 -4.69 0.29 60.80
C LEU A 49 -5.66 1.05 61.69
N SER A 50 -5.22 2.17 62.25
CA SER A 50 -6.11 3.17 62.84
C SER A 50 -6.01 4.48 62.06
N TYR A 51 -7.13 5.16 61.92
CA TYR A 51 -7.26 6.39 61.15
C TYR A 51 -7.75 7.54 62.04
N ASP A 52 -7.60 8.76 61.53
CA ASP A 52 -8.40 9.88 62.02
C ASP A 52 -9.90 9.68 61.75
N ASP A 53 -10.74 10.51 62.38
CA ASP A 53 -12.21 10.39 62.32
C ASP A 53 -12.75 10.51 60.87
N GLU A 54 -11.98 11.15 59.97
CA GLU A 54 -12.32 11.36 58.57
C GLU A 54 -11.79 10.25 57.64
N TYR A 55 -11.06 9.27 58.17
CA TYR A 55 -10.39 8.20 57.41
C TYR A 55 -9.42 8.71 56.33
N GLU A 56 -8.88 9.91 56.49
CA GLU A 56 -7.91 10.50 55.58
C GLU A 56 -6.50 10.01 55.89
N ASN A 57 -6.06 10.12 57.14
CA ASN A 57 -4.69 9.85 57.55
C ASN A 57 -4.58 8.66 58.51
N VAL A 58 -3.57 7.81 58.29
CA VAL A 58 -3.22 6.73 59.22
C VAL A 58 -2.62 7.35 60.49
N GLN A 59 -3.27 7.14 61.64
CA GLN A 59 -2.75 7.56 62.95
C GLN A 59 -1.76 6.55 63.52
N SER A 60 -2.03 5.26 63.32
CA SER A 60 -1.17 4.18 63.77
C SER A 60 -1.42 2.90 62.97
N TRP A 61 -0.49 1.95 63.05
CA TRP A 61 -0.57 0.67 62.34
C TRP A 61 0.08 -0.43 63.19
N GLY A 62 -0.23 -1.70 62.90
CA GLY A 62 0.36 -2.83 63.61
C GLY A 62 -0.03 -2.87 65.09
N TYR A 63 0.90 -3.19 65.99
CA TYR A 63 0.60 -3.27 67.42
C TYR A 63 -0.03 -1.99 68.00
N PRO A 64 0.54 -0.78 67.79
CA PRO A 64 -0.07 0.47 68.27
C PRO A 64 -1.54 0.67 67.88
N ALA A 65 -1.94 0.29 66.66
CA ALA A 65 -3.32 0.48 66.18
C ALA A 65 -4.36 -0.36 66.92
N LEU A 66 -3.95 -1.42 67.61
CA LEU A 66 -4.86 -2.24 68.43
C LEU A 66 -5.46 -1.45 69.62
N GLU A 67 -4.82 -0.38 70.10
CA GLU A 67 -5.33 0.41 71.25
C GLU A 67 -6.49 1.35 70.89
N SER A 68 -6.76 1.51 69.60
CA SER A 68 -7.70 2.47 69.04
C SER A 68 -8.79 1.78 68.22
N SER A 69 -9.80 2.54 67.79
CA SER A 69 -10.68 2.07 66.73
C SER A 69 -9.84 1.77 65.50
N HIS A 70 -9.93 0.54 64.99
CA HIS A 70 -9.06 0.05 63.95
C HIS A 70 -9.83 -0.69 62.86
N VAL A 71 -9.19 -0.75 61.70
CA VAL A 71 -9.62 -1.46 60.51
C VAL A 71 -8.72 -2.68 60.39
N GLU A 72 -9.34 -3.86 60.38
CA GLU A 72 -8.68 -5.16 60.27
C GLU A 72 -9.35 -6.02 59.20
N LEU A 73 -8.76 -7.19 58.90
CA LEU A 73 -9.30 -8.18 57.95
C LEU A 73 -9.58 -7.61 56.55
N PHE A 74 -9.03 -6.45 56.21
CA PHE A 74 -9.20 -5.80 54.91
C PHE A 74 -8.60 -6.60 53.75
N LYS A 75 -7.75 -7.58 54.06
CA LYS A 75 -7.29 -8.61 53.11
C LYS A 75 -8.34 -9.70 52.83
N PHE A 76 -9.15 -10.11 53.83
CA PHE A 76 -10.19 -11.15 53.70
C PHE A 76 -11.46 -10.66 53.00
N LEU A 77 -11.66 -9.35 52.85
CA LEU A 77 -12.82 -8.69 52.23
C LEU A 77 -12.95 -8.91 50.69
N LEU A 78 -12.50 -10.06 50.18
CA LEU A 78 -12.74 -10.55 48.81
C LEU A 78 -14.05 -11.37 48.69
N GLY A 79 -14.87 -11.35 49.74
CA GLY A 79 -16.26 -11.83 49.83
C GLY A 79 -17.17 -10.84 50.58
N GLU A 80 -18.48 -10.90 50.35
CA GLU A 80 -19.48 -9.98 50.94
C GLU A 80 -19.54 -10.13 52.47
N MET A 81 -19.32 -9.03 53.21
CA MET A 81 -19.61 -8.95 54.64
C MET A 81 -20.80 -8.02 54.89
N GLU A 82 -21.59 -8.31 55.93
CA GLU A 82 -22.72 -7.48 56.40
C GLU A 82 -22.27 -6.08 56.88
N ASN A 83 -21.01 -5.92 57.28
CA ASN A 83 -20.43 -4.66 57.76
C ASN A 83 -19.26 -4.22 56.86
N LYS A 84 -19.53 -3.37 55.86
CA LYS A 84 -18.48 -2.78 55.01
C LYS A 84 -17.62 -1.82 55.83
N PRO A 85 -16.29 -1.82 55.68
CA PRO A 85 -15.45 -0.80 56.30
C PRO A 85 -15.84 0.59 55.78
N PRO A 86 -15.66 1.64 56.58
CA PRO A 86 -16.00 3.02 56.21
C PRO A 86 -15.06 3.62 55.14
N LEU A 87 -14.02 2.90 54.71
CA LEU A 87 -13.06 3.32 53.70
C LEU A 87 -12.93 2.30 52.54
N PRO A 88 -12.53 2.76 51.33
CA PRO A 88 -12.21 1.86 50.22
C PRO A 88 -11.09 0.88 50.57
N ARG A 89 -11.26 -0.40 50.23
CA ARG A 89 -10.29 -1.48 50.50
C ARG A 89 -8.91 -1.19 49.93
N GLU A 90 -8.86 -0.54 48.76
CA GLU A 90 -7.64 -0.20 48.03
C GLU A 90 -6.79 0.79 48.83
N LYS A 91 -7.46 1.69 49.56
CA LYS A 91 -6.83 2.64 50.47
C LYS A 91 -6.21 1.91 51.65
N ALA A 92 -6.96 1.04 52.33
CA ALA A 92 -6.43 0.26 53.47
C ALA A 92 -5.21 -0.59 53.08
N ILE A 93 -5.24 -1.26 51.93
CA ILE A 93 -4.11 -2.05 51.42
C ILE A 93 -2.90 -1.14 51.12
N SER A 94 -3.11 -0.05 50.40
CA SER A 94 -2.03 0.88 50.03
C SER A 94 -1.40 1.53 51.28
N ASP A 95 -2.24 1.96 52.23
CA ASP A 95 -1.82 2.61 53.47
C ASP A 95 -1.05 1.64 54.39
N TYR A 96 -1.51 0.39 54.53
CA TYR A 96 -0.79 -0.62 55.32
C TYR A 96 0.56 -0.96 54.71
N LEU A 97 0.59 -1.20 53.38
CA LEU A 97 1.83 -1.44 52.67
C LEU A 97 2.75 -0.22 52.71
N HIS A 98 2.20 1.00 52.76
CA HIS A 98 2.99 2.22 52.89
C HIS A 98 3.77 2.24 54.21
N GLU A 99 3.10 2.00 55.34
CA GLU A 99 3.76 1.94 56.64
C GLU A 99 4.77 0.79 56.72
N LEU A 100 4.41 -0.39 56.20
CA LEU A 100 5.33 -1.54 56.12
C LEU A 100 6.56 -1.21 55.26
N SER A 101 6.39 -0.50 54.14
CA SER A 101 7.49 -0.13 53.23
C SER A 101 8.54 0.73 53.90
N LYS A 102 8.14 1.61 54.85
CA LYS A 102 9.07 2.45 55.61
C LYS A 102 10.05 1.58 56.39
N ILE A 103 9.52 0.57 57.09
CA ILE A 103 10.32 -0.38 57.88
C ILE A 103 11.18 -1.26 56.99
N VAL A 104 10.63 -1.76 55.88
CA VAL A 104 11.40 -2.55 54.91
C VAL A 104 12.58 -1.73 54.38
N LYS A 105 12.35 -0.51 53.87
CA LYS A 105 13.40 0.37 53.36
C LYS A 105 14.45 0.68 54.42
N GLU A 106 14.02 1.10 55.60
CA GLU A 106 14.91 1.41 56.72
C GLU A 106 15.80 0.21 57.06
N LYS A 107 15.21 -1.00 57.16
CA LYS A 107 15.97 -2.20 57.51
C LYS A 107 16.97 -2.59 56.42
N ILE A 108 16.54 -2.58 55.16
CA ILE A 108 17.38 -3.00 54.02
C ILE A 108 18.53 -2.00 53.80
N CYS A 109 18.24 -0.70 53.79
CA CYS A 109 19.28 0.32 53.62
C CYS A 109 20.25 0.38 54.79
N ARG A 110 19.81 0.10 56.03
CA ARG A 110 20.73 -0.03 57.19
C ARG A 110 21.59 -1.28 57.13
N ARG A 111 21.05 -2.40 56.64
CA ARG A 111 21.81 -3.65 56.53
C ARG A 111 22.85 -3.58 55.40
N TRP A 112 22.55 -2.85 54.34
CA TRP A 112 23.39 -2.66 53.16
C TRP A 112 23.46 -1.17 52.79
N GLU A 113 24.39 -0.43 53.42
CA GLU A 113 24.49 1.05 53.39
C GLU A 113 24.60 1.70 51.99
N SER A 114 24.93 0.93 50.95
CA SER A 114 25.07 1.43 49.58
C SER A 114 24.06 0.83 48.59
N ILE A 115 22.99 0.19 49.07
CA ILE A 115 22.01 -0.44 48.19
C ILE A 115 21.05 0.60 47.60
N ASP A 116 20.90 0.59 46.28
CA ASP A 116 19.80 1.28 45.64
C ASP A 116 18.53 0.45 45.84
N PHE A 117 17.68 0.87 46.78
CA PHE A 117 16.49 0.12 47.14
C PHE A 117 15.59 -0.19 45.93
N TYR A 118 15.41 0.75 45.01
CA TYR A 118 14.45 0.55 43.91
C TYR A 118 15.02 -0.29 42.77
N ASN A 119 16.32 -0.16 42.51
CA ASN A 119 16.96 -0.83 41.36
C ASN A 119 17.65 -2.15 41.73
N GLN A 120 18.03 -2.36 42.98
CA GLN A 120 18.83 -3.52 43.42
C GLN A 120 18.11 -4.43 44.43
N VAL A 121 16.87 -4.12 44.81
CA VAL A 121 16.05 -4.96 45.70
C VAL A 121 14.85 -5.50 44.94
N LEU A 122 14.72 -6.83 44.86
CA LEU A 122 13.54 -7.50 44.33
C LEU A 122 12.53 -7.74 45.46
N ILE A 123 11.35 -7.14 45.36
CA ILE A 123 10.23 -7.36 46.26
C ILE A 123 9.37 -8.52 45.75
N ILE A 124 9.18 -9.52 46.59
CA ILE A 124 8.24 -10.62 46.37
C ILE A 124 7.10 -10.46 47.39
N LEU A 125 5.91 -10.12 46.93
CA LEU A 125 4.74 -9.95 47.79
C LEU A 125 3.82 -11.18 47.68
N THR A 126 3.43 -11.75 48.82
CA THR A 126 2.50 -12.88 48.83
C THR A 126 1.05 -12.43 48.70
N ILE A 127 0.24 -13.26 48.03
CA ILE A 127 -1.21 -13.10 47.88
C ILE A 127 -1.92 -14.42 48.21
N PRO A 128 -3.18 -14.40 48.68
CA PRO A 128 -3.92 -15.64 48.94
C PRO A 128 -4.17 -16.44 47.65
N ASP A 129 -4.49 -17.73 47.74
CA ASP A 129 -4.66 -18.57 46.55
C ASP A 129 -5.91 -18.22 45.72
N ASN A 130 -6.96 -17.72 46.37
CA ASN A 130 -8.23 -17.31 45.75
C ASN A 130 -8.27 -15.81 45.40
N TYR A 131 -7.10 -15.19 45.20
CA TYR A 131 -6.96 -13.75 45.00
C TYR A 131 -7.67 -13.26 43.73
N LYS A 132 -8.59 -12.29 43.89
CA LYS A 132 -9.42 -11.72 42.81
C LYS A 132 -8.94 -10.36 42.29
N ILE A 133 -8.00 -9.72 42.96
CA ILE A 133 -7.45 -8.43 42.55
C ILE A 133 -6.40 -8.68 41.46
N SER A 134 -6.36 -7.84 40.42
CA SER A 134 -5.43 -8.06 39.32
C SER A 134 -3.98 -7.84 39.77
N THR A 135 -3.03 -8.49 39.08
CA THR A 135 -1.60 -8.27 39.32
C THR A 135 -1.19 -6.81 39.09
N TRP A 136 -1.91 -6.10 38.22
CA TRP A 136 -1.70 -4.69 37.93
C TRP A 136 -2.13 -3.80 39.10
N ASP A 137 -3.30 -4.05 39.69
CA ASP A 137 -3.79 -3.28 40.83
C ASP A 137 -2.86 -3.41 42.05
N MET A 138 -2.34 -4.62 42.33
CA MET A 138 -1.35 -4.82 43.39
C MET A 138 -0.04 -4.09 43.12
N ARG A 139 0.39 -4.02 41.85
CA ARG A 139 1.55 -3.20 41.47
C ARG A 139 1.29 -1.72 41.72
N GLU A 140 0.08 -1.24 41.44
CA GLU A 140 -0.31 0.13 41.73
C GLU A 140 -0.32 0.41 43.24
N TYR A 141 -0.84 -0.49 44.08
CA TYR A 141 -0.80 -0.34 45.53
C TYR A 141 0.64 -0.38 46.07
N ALA A 142 1.49 -1.27 45.56
CA ALA A 142 2.89 -1.33 45.93
C ALA A 142 3.65 -0.05 45.52
N PHE A 143 3.33 0.52 44.35
CA PHE A 143 3.86 1.81 43.91
C PHE A 143 3.39 2.96 44.81
N LYS A 144 2.09 3.06 45.10
CA LYS A 144 1.53 4.08 46.02
C LYS A 144 2.10 3.96 47.44
N ALA A 145 2.30 2.73 47.90
CA ALA A 145 2.96 2.44 49.16
C ALA A 145 4.43 2.86 49.17
N GLY A 146 5.05 3.05 48.00
CA GLY A 146 6.46 3.37 47.86
C GLY A 146 7.36 2.14 47.90
N LEU A 147 6.85 0.92 47.83
CA LEU A 147 7.69 -0.27 47.60
C LEU A 147 8.38 -0.21 46.23
N LEU A 148 7.82 0.54 45.28
CA LEU A 148 8.34 0.77 43.93
C LEU A 148 8.41 2.26 43.63
N ASN A 149 9.34 2.66 42.76
CA ASN A 149 9.42 4.01 42.17
C ASN A 149 8.80 4.08 40.77
N ASP A 150 8.44 2.93 40.19
CA ASP A 150 7.77 2.78 38.89
C ASP A 150 6.86 1.54 38.97
N CYS A 151 5.58 1.69 38.59
CA CYS A 151 4.61 0.59 38.57
C CYS A 151 4.97 -0.51 37.55
N TYR A 152 5.80 -0.19 36.54
CA TYR A 152 6.31 -1.14 35.56
C TYR A 152 7.62 -1.82 35.97
N SER A 153 8.16 -1.53 37.16
CA SER A 153 9.40 -2.12 37.63
C SER A 153 9.37 -3.65 37.59
N GLN A 154 10.45 -4.24 37.08
CA GLN A 154 10.65 -5.69 37.09
C GLN A 154 11.06 -6.21 38.48
N ASN A 155 11.43 -5.32 39.40
CA ASN A 155 11.83 -5.63 40.78
C ASN A 155 10.62 -5.85 41.72
N PHE A 156 9.49 -6.29 41.16
CA PHE A 156 8.29 -6.65 41.89
C PHE A 156 7.64 -7.89 41.30
N LYS A 157 7.43 -8.91 42.13
CA LYS A 157 6.70 -10.12 41.73
C LYS A 157 5.69 -10.51 42.81
N LEU A 158 4.67 -11.21 42.36
CA LEU A 158 3.64 -11.79 43.21
C LEU A 158 3.82 -13.30 43.23
N ILE A 159 3.53 -13.91 44.36
CA ILE A 159 3.47 -15.36 44.54
C ILE A 159 2.27 -15.69 45.43
N THR A 160 1.60 -16.82 45.22
CA THR A 160 0.54 -17.22 46.16
C THR A 160 1.13 -17.75 47.46
N GLU A 161 0.40 -17.61 48.56
CA GLU A 161 0.84 -18.09 49.89
C GLU A 161 1.12 -19.60 49.87
N SER A 162 0.23 -20.42 49.29
CA SER A 162 0.49 -21.86 49.19
C SER A 162 1.65 -22.20 48.25
N GLU A 163 1.87 -21.41 47.19
CA GLU A 163 3.00 -21.61 46.29
C GLU A 163 4.32 -21.30 47.00
N ALA A 164 4.39 -20.18 47.72
CA ALA A 164 5.54 -19.82 48.54
C ALA A 164 5.84 -20.92 49.57
N THR A 165 4.84 -21.34 50.33
CA THR A 165 4.97 -22.40 51.32
C THR A 165 5.45 -23.72 50.68
N ALA A 166 4.89 -24.12 49.54
CA ALA A 166 5.29 -25.33 48.84
C ALA A 166 6.74 -25.27 48.32
N LEU A 167 7.19 -24.12 47.78
CA LEU A 167 8.58 -23.91 47.36
C LEU A 167 9.55 -24.09 48.53
N PHE A 168 9.20 -23.57 49.69
CA PHE A 168 10.00 -23.78 50.89
C PHE A 168 10.04 -25.25 51.31
N CYS A 169 8.90 -25.96 51.27
CA CYS A 169 8.80 -27.37 51.62
C CYS A 169 9.65 -28.26 50.69
N ILE A 170 9.66 -27.98 49.38
CA ILE A 170 10.44 -28.75 48.40
C ILE A 170 11.91 -28.83 48.78
N LYS A 171 12.50 -27.76 49.32
CA LYS A 171 13.90 -27.75 49.77
C LYS A 171 14.21 -28.89 50.77
N TYR A 172 13.24 -29.26 51.61
CA TYR A 172 13.37 -30.34 52.58
C TYR A 172 12.94 -31.69 51.99
N LEU A 173 11.85 -31.71 51.23
CA LEU A 173 11.36 -32.94 50.59
C LEU A 173 12.36 -33.53 49.59
N ARG A 174 13.19 -32.70 48.95
CA ARG A 174 14.32 -33.17 48.11
C ARG A 174 15.34 -33.97 48.90
N LYS A 175 15.60 -33.61 50.17
CA LYS A 175 16.48 -34.39 51.05
C LYS A 175 15.87 -35.75 51.39
N CYS A 176 14.55 -35.90 51.20
CA CYS A 176 13.81 -37.15 51.30
C CYS A 176 13.62 -37.85 49.95
N ASN A 177 14.35 -37.46 48.89
CA ASN A 177 14.29 -38.02 47.54
C ASN A 177 12.97 -37.80 46.77
N LEU A 178 12.25 -36.69 47.04
CA LEU A 178 11.11 -36.29 46.20
C LEU A 178 11.56 -36.10 44.74
N SER A 179 10.88 -36.80 43.83
CA SER A 179 11.15 -36.88 42.40
C SER A 179 10.05 -36.21 41.57
N ALA A 180 10.37 -35.82 40.33
CA ALA A 180 9.38 -35.30 39.41
C ALA A 180 8.27 -36.35 39.13
N GLY A 181 7.02 -35.90 39.13
CA GLY A 181 5.82 -36.75 39.04
C GLY A 181 5.24 -37.15 40.39
N GLU A 182 5.99 -36.99 41.49
CA GLU A 182 5.50 -37.32 42.83
C GLU A 182 4.66 -36.20 43.44
N LYS A 183 3.60 -36.59 44.16
CA LYS A 183 2.69 -35.69 44.86
C LYS A 183 3.10 -35.53 46.31
N PHE A 184 2.99 -34.33 46.84
CA PHE A 184 3.17 -34.04 48.25
C PHE A 184 2.06 -33.13 48.75
N MET A 185 1.78 -33.21 50.04
CA MET A 185 0.80 -32.37 50.70
C MET A 185 1.50 -31.46 51.70
N VAL A 186 1.22 -30.17 51.60
CA VAL A 186 1.59 -29.18 52.62
C VAL A 186 0.43 -29.08 53.60
N VAL A 187 0.71 -29.29 54.88
CA VAL A 187 -0.23 -29.12 55.98
C VAL A 187 0.20 -27.89 56.76
N GLU A 188 -0.45 -26.76 56.49
CA GLU A 188 -0.17 -25.47 57.12
C GLU A 188 -1.09 -25.23 58.31
N CYS A 189 -0.54 -25.36 59.51
CA CYS A 189 -1.22 -25.04 60.76
C CYS A 189 -0.93 -23.58 61.13
N GLY A 190 -1.70 -22.67 60.52
CA GLY A 190 -1.66 -21.24 60.80
C GLY A 190 -2.18 -20.89 62.20
N ASP A 191 -2.15 -19.60 62.53
CA ASP A 191 -2.60 -19.13 63.85
C ASP A 191 -4.12 -19.25 64.03
N SER A 192 -4.89 -19.03 62.95
CA SER A 192 -6.36 -19.00 62.98
C SER A 192 -7.02 -20.02 62.04
N THR A 193 -6.27 -20.63 61.12
CA THR A 193 -6.78 -21.61 60.15
C THR A 193 -5.79 -22.76 59.93
N ILE A 194 -6.31 -23.90 59.51
CA ILE A 194 -5.55 -25.03 58.97
C ILE A 194 -5.79 -25.04 57.45
N ASN A 195 -4.72 -24.98 56.65
CA ASN A 195 -4.78 -25.05 55.18
C ASN A 195 -3.97 -26.26 54.69
N LEU A 196 -4.59 -27.12 53.89
CA LEU A 196 -3.94 -28.27 53.27
C LEU A 196 -3.93 -28.08 51.75
N THR A 197 -2.75 -28.16 51.15
CA THR A 197 -2.62 -28.11 49.69
C THR A 197 -1.85 -29.32 49.16
N THR A 198 -2.41 -30.02 48.18
CA THR A 198 -1.73 -31.12 47.49
C THR A 198 -1.19 -30.63 46.17
N ARG A 199 0.11 -30.83 45.92
CA ARG A 199 0.79 -30.45 44.68
C ARG A 199 1.66 -31.61 44.18
N MET A 200 2.06 -31.52 42.92
CA MET A 200 3.00 -32.44 42.30
C MET A 200 4.26 -31.67 41.91
N LEU A 201 5.42 -32.29 42.12
CA LEU A 201 6.68 -31.77 41.59
C LEU A 201 6.72 -32.07 40.09
N LEU A 202 6.84 -31.05 39.25
CA LEU A 202 6.94 -31.20 37.80
C LEU A 202 8.39 -31.42 37.36
N ILE A 203 8.54 -31.78 36.08
CA ILE A 203 9.81 -31.70 35.37
C ILE A 203 10.32 -30.25 35.44
N ASP A 204 11.64 -30.06 35.47
CA ASP A 204 12.32 -28.77 35.66
C ASP A 204 12.08 -28.10 37.02
N GLU A 205 11.79 -28.90 38.05
CA GLU A 205 11.69 -28.43 39.44
C GLU A 205 10.56 -27.42 39.71
N LYS A 206 9.58 -27.33 38.80
CA LYS A 206 8.41 -26.44 38.94
C LYS A 206 7.31 -27.11 39.76
N LEU A 207 6.45 -26.27 40.35
CA LEU A 207 5.24 -26.73 41.04
C LEU A 207 4.10 -26.93 40.05
N SER A 208 3.31 -27.99 40.24
CA SER A 208 2.00 -28.10 39.59
C SER A 208 1.04 -27.04 40.12
N VAL A 209 -0.05 -26.84 39.37
CA VAL A 209 -1.27 -26.24 39.94
C VAL A 209 -1.69 -27.01 41.19
N VAL A 210 -2.37 -26.33 42.10
CA VAL A 210 -2.96 -26.97 43.29
C VAL A 210 -3.92 -28.05 42.82
N LEU A 211 -3.67 -29.30 43.23
CA LEU A 211 -4.48 -30.44 42.84
C LEU A 211 -5.70 -30.57 43.74
N GLU A 212 -5.55 -30.29 45.03
CA GLU A 212 -6.62 -30.27 46.03
C GLU A 212 -6.27 -29.25 47.10
N GLN A 213 -7.31 -28.59 47.64
CA GLN A 213 -7.18 -27.63 48.72
C GLN A 213 -8.32 -27.79 49.72
N ILE A 214 -7.97 -27.76 51.01
CA ILE A 214 -8.94 -27.73 52.11
C ILE A 214 -8.49 -26.65 53.10
N GLU A 215 -9.42 -25.79 53.51
CA GLU A 215 -9.22 -24.78 54.56
C GLU A 215 -10.25 -24.99 55.67
N ASP A 216 -9.80 -24.91 56.93
CA ASP A 216 -10.64 -25.08 58.12
C ASP A 216 -10.26 -24.06 59.20
N ASN A 217 -11.26 -23.58 59.97
CA ASN A 217 -11.07 -22.57 61.01
C ASN A 217 -10.74 -23.16 62.40
N CYS A 218 -10.53 -24.48 62.51
CA CYS A 218 -10.16 -25.15 63.76
C CYS A 218 -8.65 -25.01 64.02
N ALA A 219 -8.23 -23.91 64.63
CA ALA A 219 -6.84 -23.70 65.03
C ALA A 219 -6.70 -23.57 66.56
N VAL A 220 -5.46 -23.53 67.02
CA VAL A 220 -5.11 -23.43 68.45
C VAL A 220 -5.66 -22.17 69.09
N GLU A 221 -5.83 -21.09 68.32
CA GLU A 221 -6.36 -19.83 68.83
C GLU A 221 -7.79 -19.93 69.34
N GLN A 222 -8.67 -20.65 68.64
CA GLN A 222 -10.06 -20.81 69.05
C GLN A 222 -10.18 -21.62 70.34
N GLU A 223 -9.41 -22.71 70.47
CA GLU A 223 -9.41 -23.52 71.70
C GLU A 223 -8.77 -22.77 72.89
N LEU A 224 -7.72 -21.98 72.64
CA LEU A 224 -7.13 -21.11 73.66
C LEU A 224 -8.12 -20.05 74.15
N LEU A 225 -8.90 -19.45 73.24
CA LEU A 225 -9.94 -18.49 73.64
C LEU A 225 -10.99 -19.17 74.53
N LYS A 226 -11.48 -20.35 74.17
CA LYS A 226 -12.42 -21.11 75.03
C LYS A 226 -11.83 -21.41 76.39
N PHE A 227 -10.55 -21.80 76.45
CA PHE A 227 -9.84 -22.03 77.70
C PHE A 227 -9.80 -20.77 78.58
N LEU A 228 -9.45 -19.61 77.99
CA LEU A 228 -9.48 -18.33 78.70
C LEU A 228 -10.90 -18.00 79.19
N GLU A 229 -11.92 -18.15 78.34
CA GLU A 229 -13.32 -17.92 78.73
C GLU A 229 -13.77 -18.81 79.90
N GLN A 230 -13.26 -20.04 80.00
CA GLN A 230 -13.52 -20.93 81.12
C GLN A 230 -12.82 -20.49 82.41
N LYS A 231 -11.61 -19.92 82.34
CA LYS A 231 -10.84 -19.49 83.52
C LYS A 231 -11.26 -18.12 84.04
N ILE A 232 -11.50 -17.15 83.15
CA ILE A 232 -11.74 -15.74 83.51
C ILE A 232 -13.13 -15.22 83.11
N GLY A 233 -13.94 -16.03 82.43
CA GLY A 233 -15.30 -15.69 82.01
C GLY A 233 -15.37 -15.03 80.63
N SER A 234 -16.40 -15.37 79.84
CA SER A 234 -16.58 -14.84 78.48
C SER A 234 -16.76 -13.33 78.42
N SER A 235 -17.37 -12.72 79.45
CA SER A 235 -17.50 -11.26 79.55
C SER A 235 -16.13 -10.59 79.65
N ALA A 236 -15.24 -11.12 80.49
CA ALA A 236 -13.89 -10.57 80.69
C ALA A 236 -13.05 -10.68 79.41
N VAL A 237 -13.09 -11.82 78.72
CA VAL A 237 -12.40 -12.00 77.43
C VAL A 237 -12.94 -11.04 76.37
N SER A 238 -14.27 -10.82 76.31
CA SER A 238 -14.89 -9.87 75.39
C SER A 238 -14.47 -8.42 75.66
N LEU A 239 -14.45 -8.01 76.94
CA LEU A 239 -13.99 -6.69 77.36
C LEU A 239 -12.50 -6.48 77.09
N LEU A 240 -11.66 -7.49 77.35
CA LEU A 240 -10.25 -7.46 76.97
C LEU A 240 -10.08 -7.29 75.46
N ARG A 241 -10.81 -8.07 74.65
CA ARG A 241 -10.75 -7.97 73.19
C ARG A 241 -11.13 -6.57 72.72
N LYS A 242 -12.11 -5.93 73.37
CA LYS A 242 -12.63 -4.62 72.97
C LYS A 242 -11.75 -3.45 73.45
N HIS A 243 -11.25 -3.51 74.68
CA HIS A 243 -10.63 -2.38 75.35
C HIS A 243 -9.12 -2.54 75.56
N GLN A 244 -8.60 -3.77 75.55
CA GLN A 244 -7.19 -4.10 75.79
C GLN A 244 -6.66 -5.23 74.87
N PRO A 245 -6.89 -5.16 73.54
CA PRO A 245 -6.54 -6.26 72.62
C PRO A 245 -5.05 -6.56 72.56
N GLN A 246 -4.15 -5.59 72.76
CA GLN A 246 -2.71 -5.87 72.84
C GLN A 246 -2.36 -6.78 74.03
N GLN A 247 -2.97 -6.54 75.20
CA GLN A 247 -2.74 -7.36 76.39
C GLN A 247 -3.26 -8.78 76.18
N LEU A 248 -4.44 -8.92 75.55
CA LEU A 248 -4.99 -10.22 75.17
C LEU A 248 -4.06 -10.95 74.19
N GLN A 249 -3.56 -10.28 73.15
CA GLN A 249 -2.62 -10.87 72.20
C GLN A 249 -1.29 -11.27 72.84
N TYR A 250 -0.79 -10.47 73.80
CA TYR A 250 0.41 -10.80 74.56
C TYR A 250 0.21 -12.07 75.39
N LEU A 251 -0.88 -12.14 76.15
CA LEU A 251 -1.26 -13.33 76.92
C LEU A 251 -1.40 -14.56 76.02
N GLN A 252 -2.13 -14.43 74.91
CA GLN A 252 -2.28 -15.52 73.95
C GLN A 252 -0.94 -15.94 73.35
N SER A 253 -0.06 -15.00 73.03
CA SER A 253 1.27 -15.30 72.47
C SER A 253 2.17 -16.03 73.47
N ALA A 254 2.10 -15.65 74.75
CA ALA A 254 2.83 -16.32 75.81
C ALA A 254 2.36 -17.76 75.98
N ILE A 255 1.04 -17.99 76.08
CA ILE A 255 0.47 -19.33 76.21
C ILE A 255 0.73 -20.17 74.95
N LYS A 256 0.49 -19.63 73.74
CA LYS A 256 0.75 -20.33 72.47
C LYS A 256 2.20 -20.80 72.35
N SER A 257 3.16 -20.04 72.85
CA SER A 257 4.58 -20.44 72.81
C SER A 257 4.83 -21.69 73.65
N PHE A 258 4.17 -21.81 74.80
CA PHE A 258 4.21 -23.05 75.58
C PHE A 258 3.50 -24.21 74.87
N LEU A 259 2.34 -23.97 74.25
CA LEU A 259 1.64 -25.01 73.48
C LEU A 259 2.50 -25.58 72.35
N THR A 260 3.39 -24.77 71.75
CA THR A 260 4.33 -25.26 70.73
C THR A 260 5.49 -26.09 71.26
N GLU A 261 5.78 -26.04 72.57
CA GLU A 261 6.82 -26.84 73.22
C GLU A 261 6.27 -28.15 73.81
N PHE A 262 4.95 -28.33 73.78
CA PHE A 262 4.30 -29.50 74.36
C PHE A 262 4.69 -30.80 73.66
N THR A 263 5.16 -31.78 74.45
CA THR A 263 5.63 -33.10 73.97
C THR A 263 4.56 -34.18 74.08
N GLY A 264 3.48 -33.95 74.82
CA GLY A 264 2.44 -34.95 75.08
C GLY A 264 2.83 -35.99 76.12
N THR A 265 4.01 -35.88 76.72
CA THR A 265 4.51 -36.81 77.74
C THR A 265 4.27 -36.22 79.13
N GLN A 266 3.44 -36.89 79.94
CA GLN A 266 3.01 -36.37 81.24
C GLN A 266 4.19 -36.18 82.21
N SER A 267 5.18 -37.08 82.20
CA SER A 267 6.37 -36.97 83.06
C SER A 267 7.32 -35.83 82.68
N GLU A 268 7.23 -35.31 81.45
CA GLU A 268 8.01 -34.18 80.95
C GLU A 268 7.26 -32.85 81.07
N SER A 269 5.97 -32.91 81.41
CA SER A 269 5.12 -31.74 81.46
C SER A 269 5.34 -30.99 82.78
N SER A 270 6.02 -29.84 82.69
CA SER A 270 6.10 -28.90 83.79
C SER A 270 4.76 -28.20 83.97
N LEU A 271 4.27 -28.11 85.20
CA LEU A 271 3.22 -27.16 85.55
C LEU A 271 3.71 -25.75 85.23
N ILE A 272 3.01 -25.05 84.34
CA ILE A 272 3.32 -23.66 84.04
C ILE A 272 2.24 -22.78 84.64
N GLU A 273 2.68 -21.75 85.36
CA GLU A 273 1.82 -20.70 85.88
C GLU A 273 2.03 -19.44 85.04
N PHE A 274 0.94 -18.88 84.53
CA PHE A 274 0.94 -17.58 83.86
C PHE A 274 0.38 -16.54 84.82
N ASP A 275 1.23 -15.61 85.25
CA ASP A 275 0.81 -14.45 86.03
C ASP A 275 0.07 -13.47 85.12
N LEU A 276 -1.25 -13.38 85.29
CA LEU A 276 -2.06 -12.50 84.48
C LEU A 276 -1.82 -11.03 84.79
N LYS A 277 -1.33 -10.66 85.98
CA LYS A 277 -0.98 -9.27 86.29
C LYS A 277 0.25 -8.82 85.50
N GLU A 278 1.16 -9.73 85.18
CA GLU A 278 2.31 -9.45 84.32
C GLU A 278 1.92 -9.35 82.84
N HIS A 279 1.12 -10.31 82.37
CA HIS A 279 0.83 -10.47 80.95
C HIS A 279 -0.36 -9.64 80.48
N CYS A 280 -1.35 -9.43 81.35
CA CYS A 280 -2.62 -8.79 81.03
C CYS A 280 -3.20 -8.07 82.27
N PRO A 281 -2.50 -7.06 82.83
CA PRO A 281 -2.89 -6.42 84.09
C PRO A 281 -4.34 -5.92 84.14
N SER A 282 -4.89 -5.47 83.01
CA SER A 282 -6.27 -4.96 82.95
C SER A 282 -7.33 -6.03 83.17
N ILE A 283 -6.98 -7.33 83.16
CA ILE A 283 -7.94 -8.40 83.44
C ILE A 283 -8.60 -8.25 84.82
N THR A 284 -7.91 -7.60 85.77
CA THR A 284 -8.43 -7.41 87.12
C THR A 284 -9.65 -6.51 87.18
N GLU A 285 -9.85 -5.67 86.16
CA GLU A 285 -10.98 -4.76 86.04
C GLU A 285 -12.19 -5.40 85.35
N TYR A 286 -12.01 -6.54 84.67
CA TYR A 286 -13.02 -7.13 83.79
C TYR A 286 -13.56 -8.49 84.27
N CYS A 287 -12.88 -9.17 85.19
CA CYS A 287 -13.45 -10.38 85.79
C CYS A 287 -14.54 -10.01 86.81
N GLU A 288 -15.66 -10.73 86.77
CA GLU A 288 -16.80 -10.49 87.66
C GLU A 288 -17.29 -11.79 88.30
N GLY A 289 -18.01 -11.67 89.42
CA GLY A 289 -18.68 -12.79 90.10
C GLY A 289 -17.71 -13.90 90.52
N GLU A 290 -18.14 -15.16 90.35
CA GLU A 290 -17.35 -16.33 90.75
C GLU A 290 -15.99 -16.40 90.04
N TYR A 291 -15.89 -15.91 88.79
CA TYR A 291 -14.60 -15.86 88.08
C TYR A 291 -13.60 -14.94 88.77
N HIS A 292 -14.06 -13.75 89.19
CA HIS A 292 -13.24 -12.82 89.97
C HIS A 292 -12.78 -13.45 91.28
N ASP A 293 -13.71 -14.04 92.04
CA ASP A 293 -13.39 -14.64 93.34
C ASP A 293 -12.40 -15.80 93.22
N ASN A 294 -12.52 -16.61 92.17
CA ASN A 294 -11.56 -17.66 91.84
C ASN A 294 -10.20 -17.09 91.46
N MET A 295 -10.14 -16.08 90.59
CA MET A 295 -8.87 -15.45 90.21
C MET A 295 -8.18 -14.76 91.37
N VAL A 296 -8.91 -14.12 92.29
CA VAL A 296 -8.33 -13.55 93.51
C VAL A 296 -7.74 -14.66 94.40
N ARG A 297 -8.45 -15.79 94.57
CA ARG A 297 -7.95 -16.93 95.35
C ARG A 297 -6.68 -17.53 94.75
N ASP A 298 -6.59 -17.55 93.43
CA ASP A 298 -5.46 -18.08 92.68
C ASP A 298 -4.36 -17.02 92.42
N ASP A 299 -4.42 -15.86 93.11
CA ASP A 299 -3.52 -14.70 92.94
C ASP A 299 -3.31 -14.28 91.47
N TRP A 300 -4.39 -14.33 90.70
CA TRP A 300 -4.42 -13.98 89.27
C TRP A 300 -3.45 -14.81 88.43
N ARG A 301 -3.20 -16.07 88.83
CA ARG A 301 -2.36 -17.01 88.08
C ARG A 301 -3.20 -18.07 87.42
N ILE A 302 -3.04 -18.23 86.11
CA ILE A 302 -3.59 -19.38 85.40
C ILE A 302 -2.56 -20.50 85.43
N LYS A 303 -2.94 -21.62 86.03
CA LYS A 303 -2.16 -22.85 85.98
C LYS A 303 -2.56 -23.64 84.75
N LEU A 304 -1.57 -24.03 83.95
CA LEU A 304 -1.73 -24.89 82.80
C LEU A 304 -1.22 -26.28 83.16
N GLU A 305 -2.16 -27.18 83.43
CA GLU A 305 -1.87 -28.59 83.67
C GLU A 305 -1.82 -29.38 82.36
N PHE A 306 -1.31 -30.62 82.43
CA PHE A 306 -1.22 -31.52 81.29
C PHE A 306 -2.56 -31.69 80.55
N GLU A 307 -3.64 -31.89 81.31
CA GLU A 307 -4.97 -32.08 80.74
C GLU A 307 -5.56 -30.79 80.15
N ASP A 308 -5.26 -29.62 80.74
CA ASP A 308 -5.66 -28.33 80.15
C ASP A 308 -4.99 -28.14 78.77
N VAL A 309 -3.70 -28.47 78.68
CA VAL A 309 -2.95 -28.39 77.42
C VAL A 309 -3.52 -29.36 76.39
N LYS A 310 -3.72 -30.63 76.75
CA LYS A 310 -4.36 -31.63 75.86
C LYS A 310 -5.73 -31.17 75.39
N ALA A 311 -6.57 -30.65 76.29
CA ALA A 311 -7.91 -30.17 75.95
C ALA A 311 -7.88 -29.04 74.90
N MET A 312 -6.83 -28.21 74.88
CA MET A 312 -6.65 -27.19 73.85
C MET A 312 -6.09 -27.73 72.52
N VAL A 313 -5.17 -28.69 72.56
CA VAL A 313 -4.44 -29.13 71.36
C VAL A 313 -5.03 -30.36 70.67
N ASP A 314 -5.64 -31.29 71.41
CA ASP A 314 -6.21 -32.53 70.87
C ASP A 314 -7.31 -32.25 69.83
N PRO A 315 -8.27 -31.32 70.06
CA PRO A 315 -9.29 -31.02 69.04
C PRO A 315 -8.69 -30.57 67.69
N VAL A 316 -7.64 -29.76 67.74
CA VAL A 316 -6.93 -29.26 66.56
C VAL A 316 -6.17 -30.39 65.86
N ILE A 317 -5.51 -31.26 66.63
CA ILE A 317 -4.80 -32.43 66.10
C ILE A 317 -5.78 -33.41 65.43
N GLU A 318 -6.85 -33.79 66.11
CA GLU A 318 -7.87 -34.70 65.58
C GLU A 318 -8.51 -34.13 64.33
N ARG A 319 -8.82 -32.83 64.32
CA ARG A 319 -9.33 -32.18 63.11
C ARG A 319 -8.32 -32.22 61.98
N THR A 320 -7.05 -31.91 62.25
CA THR A 320 -5.98 -31.99 61.24
C THR A 320 -5.86 -33.40 60.67
N ILE A 321 -5.91 -34.43 61.52
CA ILE A 321 -5.90 -35.83 61.09
C ILE A 321 -7.07 -36.12 60.14
N GLN A 322 -8.30 -35.70 60.48
CA GLN A 322 -9.46 -35.89 59.61
C GLN A 322 -9.31 -35.21 58.25
N LEU A 323 -8.74 -34.00 58.22
CA LEU A 323 -8.53 -33.24 56.98
C LEU A 323 -7.47 -33.93 56.09
N ILE A 324 -6.34 -34.33 56.67
CA ILE A 324 -5.29 -35.08 55.94
C ILE A 324 -5.87 -36.38 55.40
N ASP A 325 -6.61 -37.12 56.23
CA ASP A 325 -7.23 -38.38 55.85
C ASP A 325 -8.18 -38.20 54.65
N SER A 326 -9.05 -37.19 54.72
CA SER A 326 -9.99 -36.87 53.66
C SER A 326 -9.27 -36.54 52.35
N GLN A 327 -8.23 -35.70 52.40
CA GLN A 327 -7.50 -35.27 51.20
C GLN A 327 -6.63 -36.38 50.59
N LEU A 328 -6.09 -37.29 51.41
CA LEU A 328 -5.40 -38.50 50.93
C LEU A 328 -6.38 -39.45 50.22
N HIS A 329 -7.59 -39.63 50.77
CA HIS A 329 -8.62 -40.48 50.14
C HIS A 329 -9.05 -39.96 48.77
N LEU A 330 -9.19 -38.64 48.59
CA LEU A 330 -9.48 -37.99 47.29
C LEU A 330 -8.40 -38.25 46.22
N ARG A 331 -7.25 -38.79 46.62
CA ARG A 331 -6.13 -39.12 45.74
C ARG A 331 -5.72 -40.58 45.78
N ASN A 332 -6.61 -41.49 46.22
CA ASN A 332 -6.33 -42.93 46.32
C ASN A 332 -5.06 -43.24 47.14
N ASN A 333 -4.75 -42.40 48.14
CA ASN A 333 -3.51 -42.45 48.92
C ASN A 333 -2.21 -42.26 48.09
N ASP A 334 -2.31 -41.71 46.88
CA ASP A 334 -1.16 -41.34 46.06
C ASP A 334 -0.57 -40.00 46.54
N CYS A 335 0.22 -40.07 47.61
CA CYS A 335 0.95 -38.95 48.19
C CYS A 335 2.29 -39.45 48.74
N PHE A 336 3.39 -38.98 48.16
CA PHE A 336 4.73 -39.35 48.55
C PHE A 336 5.08 -38.84 49.95
N ALA A 337 4.76 -37.57 50.25
CA ALA A 337 5.12 -36.96 51.51
C ALA A 337 4.10 -35.95 52.04
N LEU A 338 4.04 -35.84 53.36
CA LEU A 338 3.44 -34.71 54.07
C LEU A 338 4.54 -33.74 54.49
N SER A 339 4.30 -32.44 54.37
CA SER A 339 5.17 -31.39 54.89
C SER A 339 4.38 -30.52 55.86
N LEU A 340 4.72 -30.57 57.14
CA LEU A 340 4.01 -29.85 58.20
C LEU A 340 4.67 -28.49 58.43
N VAL A 341 3.88 -27.42 58.31
CA VAL A 341 4.35 -26.02 58.42
C VAL A 341 3.41 -25.19 59.28
N GLY A 342 3.82 -23.96 59.61
CA GLY A 342 3.11 -23.10 60.56
C GLY A 342 3.66 -23.21 61.98
N LYS A 343 3.20 -22.31 62.86
CA LYS A 343 3.75 -22.19 64.22
C LYS A 343 3.48 -23.45 65.05
N PHE A 344 2.29 -24.03 64.93
CA PHE A 344 1.91 -25.22 65.69
C PHE A 344 2.58 -26.51 65.21
N ALA A 345 3.06 -26.54 63.95
CA ALA A 345 3.83 -27.67 63.43
C ALA A 345 5.15 -27.92 64.20
N LYS A 346 5.62 -26.97 65.03
CA LYS A 346 6.75 -27.17 65.95
C LYS A 346 6.46 -28.13 67.10
N SER A 347 5.19 -28.28 67.49
CA SER A 347 4.83 -29.14 68.61
C SER A 347 5.24 -30.57 68.33
N ILE A 348 6.10 -31.11 69.18
CA ILE A 348 6.54 -32.52 69.10
C ILE A 348 5.32 -33.43 69.22
N TYR A 349 4.39 -33.09 70.12
CA TYR A 349 3.14 -33.83 70.25
C TYR A 349 2.33 -33.85 68.95
N PHE A 350 2.13 -32.69 68.31
CA PHE A 350 1.45 -32.62 67.01
C PHE A 350 2.14 -33.51 65.97
N GLN A 351 3.46 -33.40 65.82
CA GLN A 351 4.24 -34.21 64.87
C GLN A 351 4.11 -35.72 65.15
N LEU A 352 4.16 -36.13 66.42
CA LEU A 352 4.01 -37.53 66.83
C LEU A 352 2.63 -38.08 66.45
N ARG A 353 1.55 -37.34 66.77
CA ARG A 353 0.17 -37.78 66.48
C ARG A 353 -0.08 -37.90 64.96
N ILE A 354 0.42 -36.96 64.16
CA ILE A 354 0.38 -37.06 62.69
C ILE A 354 1.23 -38.26 62.21
N GLY A 355 2.42 -38.43 62.78
CA GLY A 355 3.33 -39.54 62.46
C GLY A 355 2.72 -40.92 62.71
N GLU A 356 2.16 -41.14 63.90
CA GLU A 356 1.50 -42.39 64.29
C GLU A 356 0.35 -42.76 63.34
N THR A 357 -0.37 -41.76 62.84
CA THR A 357 -1.54 -41.97 61.98
C THR A 357 -1.15 -42.25 60.52
N PHE A 358 -0.14 -41.55 59.98
CA PHE A 358 0.13 -41.54 58.54
C PHE A 358 1.44 -42.19 58.10
N ASN A 359 2.35 -42.61 59.01
CA ASN A 359 3.65 -43.20 58.64
C ASN A 359 3.58 -44.47 57.76
N LYS A 360 2.44 -45.18 57.74
CA LYS A 360 2.20 -46.35 56.89
C LYS A 360 1.54 -46.01 55.55
N ARG A 361 1.06 -44.78 55.39
CA ARG A 361 0.27 -44.33 54.22
C ARG A 361 1.02 -43.36 53.33
N VAL A 362 1.95 -42.58 53.90
CA VAL A 362 2.87 -41.73 53.15
C VAL A 362 4.30 -42.21 53.40
N GLN A 363 5.19 -41.98 52.44
CA GLN A 363 6.57 -42.43 52.57
C GLN A 363 7.37 -41.57 53.55
N PHE A 364 7.10 -40.25 53.56
CA PHE A 364 7.79 -39.31 54.44
C PHE A 364 6.83 -38.30 55.06
N ILE A 365 7.14 -37.91 56.30
CA ILE A 365 6.53 -36.77 56.98
C ILE A 365 7.68 -35.85 57.35
N SER A 366 7.70 -34.66 56.74
CA SER A 366 8.77 -33.68 56.89
C SER A 366 8.28 -32.48 57.67
N VAL A 367 9.13 -31.97 58.56
CA VAL A 367 8.91 -30.69 59.26
C VAL A 367 10.12 -29.81 58.97
N PRO A 368 9.99 -28.79 58.12
CA PRO A 368 11.06 -27.85 57.83
C PRO A 368 11.61 -27.18 59.10
N LEU A 369 12.90 -26.78 59.09
CA LEU A 369 13.43 -25.91 60.14
C LEU A 369 12.71 -24.55 60.08
N HIS A 370 12.27 -24.05 61.24
CA HIS A 370 11.48 -22.82 61.37
C HIS A 370 10.18 -22.83 60.53
N PRO A 371 9.28 -23.80 60.77
CA PRO A 371 8.05 -23.99 59.98
C PRO A 371 7.11 -22.78 60.05
N GLU A 372 7.20 -21.95 61.10
CA GLU A 372 6.45 -20.70 61.27
C GLU A 372 6.81 -19.62 60.25
N SER A 373 7.93 -19.75 59.53
CA SER A 373 8.43 -18.75 58.58
C SER A 373 8.31 -19.20 57.12
N ALA A 374 7.54 -20.27 56.87
CA ALA A 374 7.49 -20.97 55.59
C ALA A 374 7.10 -20.04 54.42
N ILE A 375 6.05 -19.22 54.56
CA ILE A 375 5.61 -18.29 53.51
C ILE A 375 6.71 -17.28 53.18
N MET A 376 7.24 -16.54 54.17
CA MET A 376 8.32 -15.56 53.95
C MET A 376 9.58 -16.19 53.34
N ARG A 377 9.98 -17.39 53.81
CA ARG A 377 11.13 -18.11 53.21
C ARG A 377 10.85 -18.53 51.78
N GLY A 378 9.65 -19.03 51.53
CA GLY A 378 9.16 -19.40 50.22
C GLY A 378 9.20 -18.24 49.23
N ALA A 379 8.74 -17.07 49.66
CA ALA A 379 8.77 -15.84 48.86
C ALA A 379 10.22 -15.41 48.54
N VAL A 380 11.14 -15.47 49.50
CA VAL A 380 12.56 -15.19 49.24
C VAL A 380 13.17 -16.20 48.28
N LEU A 381 12.92 -17.50 48.48
CA LEU A 381 13.40 -18.57 47.59
C LEU A 381 12.85 -18.43 46.16
N TYR A 382 11.59 -18.02 46.01
CA TYR A 382 11.00 -17.71 44.71
C TYR A 382 11.76 -16.57 44.02
N GLY A 383 12.05 -15.48 44.74
CA GLY A 383 12.86 -14.39 44.19
C GLY A 383 14.27 -14.85 43.78
N GLN A 384 14.90 -15.74 44.56
CA GLN A 384 16.23 -16.27 44.25
C GLN A 384 16.20 -17.10 42.97
N ASN A 385 15.21 -17.98 42.85
CA ASN A 385 15.01 -18.78 41.64
C ASN A 385 14.70 -17.89 40.44
N TYR A 386 13.89 -16.84 40.60
CA TYR A 386 13.55 -15.91 39.52
C TYR A 386 14.80 -15.23 38.96
N VAL A 387 15.68 -14.71 39.82
CA VAL A 387 16.90 -14.05 39.33
C VAL A 387 17.88 -15.05 38.71
N ASN A 388 18.04 -16.25 39.29
CA ASN A 388 18.88 -17.29 38.72
C ASN A 388 18.38 -17.81 37.36
N MET A 389 17.05 -17.89 37.17
CA MET A 389 16.44 -18.23 35.87
C MET A 389 16.59 -17.09 34.87
N SER A 390 16.53 -15.85 35.32
CA SER A 390 16.67 -14.68 34.47
C SER A 390 18.03 -14.64 33.77
N ASP A 391 19.11 -15.23 34.30
CA ASP A 391 20.39 -15.28 33.57
C ASP A 391 20.34 -16.10 32.25
N ASN A 392 19.35 -16.98 32.08
CA ASN A 392 19.08 -17.70 30.82
C ASN A 392 17.82 -17.19 30.06
N ASP A 393 16.77 -16.76 30.77
CA ASP A 393 15.50 -16.30 30.17
C ASP A 393 15.41 -14.77 29.93
N ASN A 394 16.39 -13.99 30.43
CA ASN A 394 16.45 -12.52 30.29
C ASN A 394 16.39 -12.05 28.84
N ILE A 395 16.70 -12.89 27.86
CA ILE A 395 16.63 -12.51 26.45
C ILE A 395 15.15 -12.42 26.01
N ILE A 396 14.31 -13.38 26.37
CA ILE A 396 12.92 -13.42 25.91
C ILE A 396 12.06 -12.41 26.66
N GLU A 397 12.19 -12.31 28.00
CA GLU A 397 11.45 -11.30 28.77
C GLU A 397 11.91 -9.87 28.43
N ASN A 398 13.20 -9.60 28.17
CA ASN A 398 13.62 -8.28 27.67
C ASN A 398 13.11 -8.00 26.25
N ILE A 399 13.09 -8.99 25.36
CA ILE A 399 12.50 -8.81 24.02
C ILE A 399 11.00 -8.50 24.14
N GLN A 400 10.26 -9.23 24.96
CA GLN A 400 8.83 -8.99 25.18
C GLN A 400 8.57 -7.62 25.84
N PHE A 401 9.40 -7.23 26.81
CA PHE A 401 9.32 -5.92 27.45
C PHE A 401 9.62 -4.80 26.45
N HIS A 402 10.70 -4.90 25.67
CA HIS A 402 11.04 -3.92 24.63
C HIS A 402 9.97 -3.86 23.53
N LEU A 403 9.40 -5.00 23.13
CA LEU A 403 8.30 -5.04 22.18
C LEU A 403 7.04 -4.36 22.76
N SER A 404 6.70 -4.61 24.02
CA SER A 404 5.56 -3.96 24.69
C SER A 404 5.73 -2.44 24.78
N GLN A 405 6.93 -1.97 25.14
CA GLN A 405 7.27 -0.54 25.16
C GLN A 405 7.27 0.10 23.77
N THR A 406 7.64 -0.68 22.74
CA THR A 406 7.60 -0.23 21.34
C THR A 406 6.15 -0.14 20.84
N ILE A 407 5.31 -1.12 21.17
CA ILE A 407 3.88 -1.12 20.84
C ILE A 407 3.18 0.09 21.47
N LYS A 408 3.43 0.38 22.75
CA LYS A 408 2.87 1.58 23.40
C LYS A 408 3.27 2.88 22.72
N ARG A 409 4.56 3.03 22.36
CA ARG A 409 5.03 4.20 21.61
C ARG A 409 4.38 4.32 20.23
N LEU A 410 4.24 3.20 19.52
CA LEU A 410 3.56 3.17 18.23
C LEU A 410 2.07 3.49 18.35
N ASP A 411 1.40 3.08 19.42
CA ASP A 411 0.00 3.43 19.67
C ASP A 411 -0.17 4.93 19.98
N GLU A 412 0.75 5.52 20.73
CA GLU A 412 0.78 6.98 20.96
C GLU A 412 1.06 7.77 19.68
N GLU A 413 2.01 7.32 18.85
CA GLU A 413 2.29 7.91 17.53
C GLU A 413 1.09 7.76 16.58
N LYS A 414 0.45 6.59 16.57
CA LYS A 414 -0.78 6.35 15.80
C LYS A 414 -1.89 7.30 16.24
N LYS A 415 -2.05 7.55 17.54
CA LYS A 415 -3.04 8.50 18.05
C LYS A 415 -2.75 9.93 17.57
N LYS A 416 -1.49 10.38 17.63
CA LYS A 416 -1.08 11.69 17.08
C LYS A 416 -1.32 11.79 15.59
N LEU A 417 -0.94 10.77 14.81
CA LEU A 417 -1.19 10.73 13.37
C LEU A 417 -2.70 10.74 13.04
N GLN A 418 -3.53 10.12 13.88
CA GLN A 418 -4.98 10.16 13.72
C GLN A 418 -5.54 11.56 13.99
N GLU A 419 -5.02 12.26 15.01
CA GLU A 419 -5.36 13.66 15.29
C GLU A 419 -4.93 14.56 14.12
N ASP A 420 -3.70 14.43 13.63
CA ASP A 420 -3.18 15.16 12.46
C ASP A 420 -4.00 14.88 11.19
N TYR A 421 -4.39 13.61 10.97
CA TYR A 421 -5.24 13.22 9.84
C TYR A 421 -6.63 13.86 9.92
N ASN A 422 -7.23 13.91 11.12
CA ASN A 422 -8.52 14.56 11.31
C ASN A 422 -8.42 16.06 11.07
N ASP A 423 -7.37 16.72 11.55
CA ASP A 423 -7.12 18.15 11.30
C ASP A 423 -6.90 18.44 9.81
N LEU A 424 -6.15 17.60 9.11
CA LEU A 424 -5.95 17.72 7.66
C LEU A 424 -7.25 17.48 6.89
N THR A 425 -8.06 16.52 7.32
CA THR A 425 -9.38 16.24 6.73
C THR A 425 -10.33 17.42 6.93
N ASN A 426 -10.31 18.04 8.11
CA ASN A 426 -11.10 19.25 8.38
C ASN A 426 -10.67 20.41 7.48
N LYS A 427 -9.36 20.67 7.36
CA LYS A 427 -8.83 21.69 6.44
C LYS A 427 -9.20 21.41 4.98
N TYR A 428 -9.08 20.17 4.55
CA TYR A 428 -9.49 19.76 3.20
C TYR A 428 -10.98 19.98 2.97
N ASN A 429 -11.84 19.66 3.95
CA ASN A 429 -13.28 19.89 3.85
C ASN A 429 -13.61 21.39 3.84
N GLU A 430 -12.91 22.22 4.62
CA GLU A 430 -13.04 23.69 4.57
C GLU A 430 -12.66 24.24 3.20
N GLU A 431 -11.51 23.82 2.65
CA GLU A 431 -11.09 24.19 1.30
C GLU A 431 -12.06 23.67 0.24
N ALA A 432 -12.55 22.44 0.35
CA ALA A 432 -13.50 21.87 -0.58
C ALA A 432 -14.84 22.64 -0.56
N ASN A 433 -15.31 23.04 0.61
CA ASN A 433 -16.48 23.91 0.75
C ASN A 433 -16.24 25.28 0.11
N GLN A 434 -15.05 25.87 0.30
CA GLN A 434 -14.69 27.15 -0.31
C GLN A 434 -14.59 27.05 -1.84
N HIS A 435 -14.03 25.95 -2.36
CA HIS A 435 -14.02 25.65 -3.79
C HIS A 435 -15.44 25.43 -4.32
N GLN A 436 -16.32 24.76 -3.57
CA GLN A 436 -17.70 24.55 -3.96
C GLN A 436 -18.47 25.88 -4.06
N ILE A 437 -18.27 26.78 -3.09
CA ILE A 437 -18.81 28.15 -3.14
C ILE A 437 -18.27 28.90 -4.37
N THR A 438 -16.97 28.78 -4.65
CA THR A 438 -16.33 29.42 -5.81
C THR A 438 -16.88 28.88 -7.13
N VAL A 439 -17.06 27.56 -7.24
CA VAL A 439 -17.65 26.90 -8.41
C VAL A 439 -19.09 27.34 -8.61
N GLU A 440 -19.87 27.46 -7.55
CA GLU A 440 -21.26 27.92 -7.66
C GLU A 440 -21.34 29.39 -8.09
N ASN A 441 -20.45 30.25 -7.58
CA ASN A 441 -20.32 31.63 -8.07
C ASN A 441 -19.92 31.68 -9.54
N LEU A 442 -18.94 30.88 -9.96
CA LEU A 442 -18.52 30.80 -11.36
C LEU A 442 -19.63 30.26 -12.27
N LYS A 443 -20.45 29.32 -11.80
CA LYS A 443 -21.64 28.87 -12.56
C LYS A 443 -22.64 30.01 -12.76
N ASN A 444 -22.92 30.78 -11.70
CA ASN A 444 -23.81 31.94 -11.80
C ASN A 444 -23.25 32.99 -12.77
N ASP A 445 -21.93 33.23 -12.75
CA ASP A 445 -21.26 34.12 -13.70
C ASP A 445 -21.35 33.59 -15.13
N ILE A 446 -21.16 32.28 -15.33
CA ILE A 446 -21.31 31.61 -16.64
C ILE A 446 -22.76 31.74 -17.13
N GLU A 447 -23.76 31.49 -16.29
CA GLU A 447 -25.18 31.64 -16.65
C GLU A 447 -25.51 33.11 -17.04
N GLY A 448 -24.92 34.07 -16.33
CA GLY A 448 -24.98 35.49 -16.69
C GLY A 448 -24.31 35.78 -18.05
N LEU A 449 -23.15 35.19 -18.33
CA LEU A 449 -22.47 35.32 -19.62
C LEU A 449 -23.22 34.62 -20.75
N GLU A 450 -23.81 33.45 -20.51
CA GLU A 450 -24.66 32.73 -21.47
C GLU A 450 -25.87 33.56 -21.86
N THR A 451 -26.53 34.19 -20.89
CA THR A 451 -27.60 35.15 -21.13
C THR A 451 -27.11 36.32 -22.01
N HIS A 452 -25.92 36.86 -21.73
CA HIS A 452 -25.33 37.93 -22.52
C HIS A 452 -24.94 37.50 -23.95
N ILE A 453 -24.45 36.28 -24.10
CA ILE A 453 -24.16 35.67 -25.40
C ILE A 453 -25.46 35.48 -26.19
N GLU A 454 -26.54 35.08 -25.53
CA GLU A 454 -27.85 34.94 -26.16
C GLU A 454 -28.39 36.30 -26.64
N ASP A 455 -28.26 37.35 -25.84
CA ASP A 455 -28.56 38.73 -26.24
C ASP A 455 -27.70 39.18 -27.43
N ILE A 456 -26.39 38.92 -27.41
CA ILE A 456 -25.47 39.21 -28.51
C ILE A 456 -25.86 38.42 -29.76
N ASN A 457 -26.24 37.15 -29.62
CA ASN A 457 -26.69 36.31 -30.72
C ASN A 457 -28.00 36.82 -31.32
N GLN A 458 -28.96 37.27 -30.50
CA GLN A 458 -30.18 37.93 -30.97
C GLN A 458 -29.87 39.25 -31.71
N LEU A 459 -28.96 40.06 -31.18
CA LEU A 459 -28.44 41.26 -31.85
C LEU A 459 -27.76 40.92 -33.18
N HIS A 460 -26.95 39.86 -33.21
CA HIS A 460 -26.23 39.42 -34.40
C HIS A 460 -27.20 38.88 -35.45
N GLN A 461 -28.19 38.06 -35.07
CA GLN A 461 -29.27 37.61 -35.94
C GLN A 461 -30.08 38.78 -36.49
N THR A 462 -30.36 39.79 -35.67
CA THR A 462 -30.99 41.04 -36.13
C THR A 462 -30.11 41.77 -37.14
N ARG A 463 -28.80 41.82 -36.92
CA ARG A 463 -27.83 42.44 -37.82
C ARG A 463 -27.67 41.66 -39.12
N ILE A 464 -27.70 40.33 -39.07
CA ILE A 464 -27.73 39.44 -40.24
C ILE A 464 -28.99 39.73 -41.05
N LYS A 465 -30.18 39.73 -40.43
CA LYS A 465 -31.43 40.12 -41.13
C LYS A 465 -31.35 41.52 -41.75
N LEU A 466 -30.71 42.47 -41.06
CA LEU A 466 -30.50 43.82 -41.58
C LEU A 466 -29.48 43.85 -42.72
N GLN A 467 -28.48 42.97 -42.68
CA GLN A 467 -27.49 42.79 -43.74
C GLN A 467 -28.10 42.06 -44.94
N GLU A 468 -28.90 41.01 -44.75
CA GLU A 468 -29.69 40.36 -45.80
C GLU A 468 -30.68 41.36 -46.42
N GLN A 469 -31.29 42.25 -45.64
CA GLN A 469 -32.08 43.37 -46.18
C GLN A 469 -31.23 44.33 -47.00
N ARG A 470 -30.02 44.68 -46.54
CA ARG A 470 -29.09 45.54 -47.29
C ARG A 470 -28.57 44.86 -48.55
N GLU A 471 -28.27 43.57 -48.49
CA GLU A 471 -27.86 42.74 -49.62
C GLU A 471 -29.01 42.57 -50.60
N SER A 472 -30.25 42.39 -50.13
CA SER A 472 -31.45 42.41 -50.97
C SER A 472 -31.67 43.79 -51.59
N GLN A 473 -31.49 44.88 -50.85
CA GLN A 473 -31.52 46.25 -51.40
C GLN A 473 -30.38 46.49 -52.40
N MET A 474 -29.20 45.94 -52.15
CA MET A 474 -28.03 46.06 -53.03
C MET A 474 -28.18 45.15 -54.25
N GLN A 475 -28.78 43.97 -54.12
CA GLN A 475 -29.17 43.10 -55.22
C GLN A 475 -30.28 43.75 -56.04
N ASN A 476 -31.26 44.40 -55.42
CA ASN A 476 -32.27 45.17 -56.13
C ASN A 476 -31.64 46.36 -56.84
N LYS A 477 -30.71 47.09 -56.21
CA LYS A 477 -29.93 48.15 -56.88
C LYS A 477 -29.06 47.61 -58.01
N LEU A 478 -28.40 46.48 -57.80
CA LEU A 478 -27.58 45.81 -58.81
C LEU A 478 -28.48 45.27 -59.92
N GLN A 479 -29.70 44.85 -59.62
CA GLN A 479 -30.70 44.40 -60.57
C GLN A 479 -31.28 45.58 -61.34
N ASP A 480 -31.42 46.76 -60.72
CA ASP A 480 -31.75 48.02 -61.37
C ASP A 480 -30.58 48.51 -62.23
N GLU A 481 -29.32 48.33 -61.78
CA GLU A 481 -28.12 48.61 -62.56
C GLU A 481 -27.94 47.62 -63.70
N ILE A 482 -28.25 46.33 -63.50
CA ILE A 482 -28.32 45.29 -64.53
C ILE A 482 -29.49 45.58 -65.47
N GLN A 483 -30.62 46.08 -64.99
CA GLN A 483 -31.74 46.53 -65.82
C GLN A 483 -31.30 47.74 -66.66
N THR A 484 -30.54 48.67 -66.07
CA THR A 484 -29.97 49.83 -66.77
C THR A 484 -28.90 49.41 -67.76
N LEU A 485 -28.01 48.50 -67.40
CA LEU A 485 -27.02 47.87 -68.27
C LEU A 485 -27.66 47.00 -69.33
N ASN A 486 -28.80 46.35 -69.06
CA ASN A 486 -29.59 45.60 -70.02
C ASN A 486 -30.34 46.56 -70.95
N ASN A 487 -30.80 47.69 -70.46
CA ASN A 487 -31.36 48.76 -71.30
C ASN A 487 -30.25 49.34 -72.19
N ASN A 488 -29.06 49.58 -71.65
CA ASN A 488 -27.89 50.02 -72.42
C ASN A 488 -27.38 48.91 -73.35
N LEU A 489 -27.44 47.63 -72.96
CA LEU A 489 -27.12 46.48 -73.79
C LEU A 489 -28.19 46.30 -74.86
N ASN A 490 -29.45 46.63 -74.58
CA ASN A 490 -30.53 46.67 -75.54
C ASN A 490 -30.35 47.86 -76.49
N GLU A 491 -29.85 49.02 -76.04
CA GLU A 491 -29.36 50.09 -76.91
C GLU A 491 -28.15 49.65 -77.73
N TYR A 492 -27.19 48.91 -77.15
CA TYR A 492 -26.06 48.34 -77.88
C TYR A 492 -26.49 47.20 -78.81
N LYS A 493 -27.54 46.44 -78.49
CA LYS A 493 -28.17 45.44 -79.37
C LYS A 493 -29.02 46.11 -80.44
N LEU A 494 -29.58 47.29 -80.16
CA LEU A 494 -30.21 48.14 -81.15
C LEU A 494 -29.12 48.76 -82.04
N LEU A 495 -27.97 49.16 -81.51
CA LEU A 495 -26.83 49.68 -82.25
C LEU A 495 -26.14 48.57 -83.07
N TYR A 496 -25.98 47.38 -82.48
CA TYR A 496 -25.49 46.16 -83.11
C TYR A 496 -26.52 45.62 -84.08
N GLY A 497 -27.81 45.76 -83.80
CA GLY A 497 -28.94 45.50 -84.69
C GLY A 497 -28.93 46.46 -85.87
N ASN A 498 -28.70 47.76 -85.65
CA ASN A 498 -28.50 48.77 -86.68
C ASN A 498 -27.18 48.57 -87.45
N LEU A 499 -26.15 47.99 -86.82
CA LEU A 499 -24.90 47.57 -87.45
C LEU A 499 -25.04 46.24 -88.19
N GLN A 500 -25.92 45.34 -87.75
CA GLN A 500 -26.32 44.10 -88.42
C GLN A 500 -27.34 44.37 -89.51
N GLU A 501 -28.09 45.45 -89.42
CA GLU A 501 -28.96 46.00 -90.45
C GLU A 501 -28.09 46.79 -91.43
N LYS A 502 -27.06 47.53 -91.01
CA LYS A 502 -26.03 48.07 -91.93
C LYS A 502 -25.15 46.99 -92.55
N HIS A 503 -24.76 45.96 -91.81
CA HIS A 503 -24.05 44.80 -92.31
C HIS A 503 -24.99 43.95 -93.14
N GLY A 504 -26.27 43.90 -92.81
CA GLY A 504 -27.35 43.28 -93.55
C GLY A 504 -27.66 44.05 -94.82
N ASP A 505 -27.52 45.37 -94.84
CA ASP A 505 -27.65 46.26 -95.99
C ASP A 505 -26.37 46.21 -96.81
N LEU A 506 -25.19 46.06 -96.21
CA LEU A 506 -23.94 45.79 -96.93
C LEU A 506 -23.86 44.36 -97.44
N THR A 507 -24.46 43.39 -96.74
CA THR A 507 -24.53 41.98 -97.12
C THR A 507 -25.69 41.76 -98.08
N ASN A 508 -26.77 42.53 -98.00
CA ASN A 508 -27.82 42.59 -99.01
C ASN A 508 -27.34 43.40 -100.20
N LYS A 509 -26.52 44.44 -100.06
CA LYS A 509 -25.85 45.11 -101.18
C LYS A 509 -24.74 44.25 -101.78
N TYR A 510 -24.04 43.46 -100.98
CA TYR A 510 -23.07 42.47 -101.44
C TYR A 510 -23.76 41.23 -102.01
N ASN A 511 -24.93 40.82 -101.52
CA ASN A 511 -25.74 39.72 -102.05
C ASN A 511 -26.67 40.20 -103.17
N GLU A 512 -26.98 41.48 -103.29
CA GLU A 512 -27.60 42.11 -104.45
C GLU A 512 -26.53 42.36 -105.49
N ASP A 513 -25.31 42.75 -105.15
CA ASP A 513 -24.18 42.80 -106.08
C ASP A 513 -23.70 41.39 -106.44
N ALA A 514 -23.78 40.40 -105.54
CA ALA A 514 -23.45 39.00 -105.81
C ALA A 514 -24.61 38.26 -106.49
N ASN A 515 -25.88 38.59 -106.25
CA ASN A 515 -27.01 38.09 -107.03
C ASN A 515 -27.14 38.86 -108.36
N GLN A 516 -26.78 40.13 -108.47
CA GLN A 516 -26.62 40.84 -109.74
C GLN A 516 -25.43 40.26 -110.48
N HIS A 517 -24.30 39.99 -109.83
CA HIS A 517 -23.18 39.26 -110.44
C HIS A 517 -23.55 37.83 -110.75
N GLN A 518 -24.38 37.13 -109.99
CA GLN A 518 -24.79 35.75 -110.27
C GLN A 518 -25.89 35.68 -111.32
N ILE A 519 -26.77 36.68 -111.42
CA ILE A 519 -27.70 36.88 -112.54
C ILE A 519 -26.92 37.33 -113.78
N ILE A 520 -25.93 38.21 -113.67
CA ILE A 520 -25.02 38.59 -114.77
C ILE A 520 -24.15 37.40 -115.17
N VAL A 521 -23.70 36.55 -114.24
CA VAL A 521 -22.90 35.34 -114.54
C VAL A 521 -23.78 34.21 -115.07
N GLU A 522 -25.01 34.03 -114.61
CA GLU A 522 -25.98 33.07 -115.18
C GLU A 522 -26.48 33.55 -116.54
N LYS A 523 -26.69 34.86 -116.73
CA LYS A 523 -27.06 35.46 -118.01
C LYS A 523 -25.88 35.51 -118.97
N LEU A 524 -24.66 35.81 -118.51
CA LEU A 524 -23.43 35.62 -119.28
C LEU A 524 -23.15 34.15 -119.52
N LYS A 525 -23.44 33.21 -118.61
CA LYS A 525 -23.30 31.76 -118.87
C LYS A 525 -24.36 31.26 -119.85
N SER A 526 -25.58 31.80 -119.81
CA SER A 526 -26.64 31.50 -120.79
C SER A 526 -26.32 32.13 -122.14
N ASP A 527 -25.87 33.38 -122.17
CA ASP A 527 -25.43 34.08 -123.38
C ASP A 527 -24.15 33.44 -123.94
N ILE A 528 -23.21 33.02 -123.09
CA ILE A 528 -22.03 32.23 -123.46
C ILE A 528 -22.45 30.86 -123.94
N LYS A 529 -23.43 30.19 -123.34
CA LYS A 529 -23.90 28.86 -123.79
C LYS A 529 -24.71 28.94 -125.08
N ASP A 530 -25.57 29.94 -125.26
CA ASP A 530 -26.27 30.22 -126.51
C ASP A 530 -25.29 30.68 -127.59
N THR A 531 -24.27 31.46 -127.23
CA THR A 531 -23.17 31.84 -128.12
C THR A 531 -22.27 30.65 -128.42
N GLU A 532 -21.98 29.77 -127.47
CA GLU A 532 -21.20 28.54 -127.64
C GLU A 532 -21.97 27.53 -128.47
N GLU A 533 -23.28 27.32 -128.28
CA GLU A 533 -24.09 26.47 -129.15
C GLU A 533 -24.22 27.07 -130.56
N LYS A 534 -24.30 28.40 -130.69
CA LYS A 534 -24.25 29.09 -131.98
C LYS A 534 -22.85 29.03 -132.62
N TYR A 535 -21.78 29.11 -131.83
CA TYR A 535 -20.40 28.94 -132.29
C TYR A 535 -20.07 27.49 -132.55
N LEU A 536 -20.64 26.52 -131.84
CA LEU A 536 -20.44 25.09 -132.08
C LEU A 536 -21.18 24.70 -133.36
N LYS A 537 -22.39 25.24 -133.58
CA LYS A 537 -23.11 25.09 -134.84
C LYS A 537 -22.40 25.80 -136.00
N ASN A 538 -21.87 27.00 -135.78
CA ASN A 538 -21.03 27.70 -136.75
C ASN A 538 -19.67 27.02 -136.96
N ILE A 539 -19.08 26.39 -135.95
CA ILE A 539 -17.82 25.61 -136.04
C ILE A 539 -18.10 24.34 -136.82
N GLN A 540 -19.24 23.69 -136.63
CA GLN A 540 -19.62 22.51 -137.39
C GLN A 540 -20.01 22.86 -138.84
N GLU A 541 -20.63 24.02 -139.07
CA GLU A 541 -20.77 24.60 -140.42
C GLU A 541 -19.43 25.03 -141.01
N LEU A 542 -18.51 25.61 -140.22
CA LEU A 542 -17.17 25.99 -140.65
C LEU A 542 -16.28 24.78 -140.88
N GLU A 543 -16.44 23.67 -140.16
CA GLU A 543 -15.71 22.42 -140.38
C GLU A 543 -16.21 21.73 -141.64
N ASN A 544 -17.53 21.78 -141.90
CA ASN A 544 -18.10 21.36 -143.18
C ASN A 544 -17.64 22.28 -144.33
N GLN A 545 -17.61 23.60 -144.13
CA GLN A 545 -17.06 24.56 -145.09
C GLN A 545 -15.55 24.45 -145.25
N ILE A 546 -14.79 24.13 -144.20
CA ILE A 546 -13.34 23.90 -144.25
C ILE A 546 -13.06 22.60 -144.99
N ASN A 547 -13.88 21.56 -144.84
CA ASN A 547 -13.78 20.36 -145.65
C ASN A 547 -14.10 20.64 -147.12
N ASP A 548 -15.15 21.42 -147.42
CA ASP A 548 -15.45 21.90 -148.78
C ASP A 548 -14.33 22.80 -149.33
N ILE A 549 -13.78 23.70 -148.51
CA ILE A 549 -12.67 24.60 -148.84
C ILE A 549 -11.38 23.80 -149.01
N ASN A 550 -11.13 22.75 -148.24
CA ASN A 550 -9.98 21.86 -148.41
C ASN A 550 -10.12 21.07 -149.70
N GLN A 551 -11.33 20.65 -150.07
CA GLN A 551 -11.60 20.04 -151.38
C GLN A 551 -11.44 21.06 -152.51
N GLN A 552 -11.85 22.32 -152.31
CA GLN A 552 -11.58 23.42 -153.22
C GLN A 552 -10.10 23.81 -153.27
N TYR A 553 -9.35 23.73 -152.17
CA TYR A 553 -7.91 24.01 -152.09
C TYR A 553 -7.13 22.90 -152.78
N GLN A 554 -7.53 21.64 -152.64
CA GLN A 554 -6.98 20.54 -153.43
C GLN A 554 -7.23 20.77 -154.94
N ASN A 555 -8.37 21.33 -155.32
CA ASN A 555 -8.63 21.74 -156.71
C ASN A 555 -7.88 23.02 -157.12
N LYS A 556 -7.71 24.00 -156.21
CA LYS A 556 -6.95 25.23 -156.43
C LYS A 556 -5.46 24.97 -156.51
N ILE A 557 -4.93 24.03 -155.75
CA ILE A 557 -3.54 23.58 -155.81
C ILE A 557 -3.31 22.92 -157.16
N LYS A 558 -4.23 22.07 -157.66
CA LYS A 558 -4.18 21.59 -159.06
C LYS A 558 -4.25 22.73 -160.11
N LEU A 559 -4.97 23.81 -159.83
CA LEU A 559 -5.01 25.00 -160.70
C LEU A 559 -3.76 25.90 -160.51
N GLN A 560 -3.11 25.83 -159.35
CA GLN A 560 -1.91 26.57 -159.00
C GLN A 560 -0.67 25.87 -159.54
N GLU A 561 -0.67 24.54 -159.63
CA GLU A 561 0.23 23.74 -160.47
C GLU A 561 0.13 24.18 -161.96
N GLN A 562 -1.04 24.65 -162.42
CA GLN A 562 -1.19 25.24 -163.76
C GLN A 562 -0.79 26.72 -163.84
N ARG A 563 -1.06 27.53 -162.81
CA ARG A 563 -0.65 28.95 -162.78
C ARG A 563 0.83 29.14 -162.50
N GLU A 564 1.48 28.32 -161.68
CA GLU A 564 2.94 28.32 -161.50
C GLU A 564 3.63 27.96 -162.82
N SER A 565 3.07 27.01 -163.58
CA SER A 565 3.52 26.73 -164.95
C SER A 565 3.38 27.95 -165.88
N GLN A 566 2.34 28.78 -165.74
CA GLN A 566 2.18 30.04 -166.48
C GLN A 566 3.01 31.21 -165.93
N MET A 567 3.25 31.25 -164.61
CA MET A 567 3.93 32.34 -163.91
C MET A 567 5.46 32.17 -163.98
N GLN A 568 5.96 30.93 -163.98
CA GLN A 568 7.38 30.67 -164.26
C GLN A 568 7.72 30.97 -165.71
N ASN A 569 6.80 30.75 -166.66
CA ASN A 569 6.95 31.24 -168.05
C ASN A 569 6.98 32.78 -168.13
N LYS A 570 6.22 33.50 -167.29
CA LYS A 570 6.32 34.97 -167.15
C LYS A 570 7.58 35.44 -166.40
N LEU A 571 8.04 34.69 -165.42
CA LEU A 571 9.29 34.93 -164.69
C LEU A 571 10.50 34.72 -165.62
N GLN A 572 10.37 33.78 -166.57
CA GLN A 572 11.25 33.61 -167.72
C GLN A 572 11.33 34.88 -168.57
N GLU A 573 10.27 35.67 -168.69
CA GLU A 573 10.24 36.92 -169.48
C GLU A 573 10.71 38.17 -168.69
N GLU A 574 10.46 38.26 -167.38
CA GLU A 574 10.96 39.36 -166.53
C GLU A 574 12.46 39.23 -166.20
N ILE A 575 12.96 38.01 -165.97
CA ILE A 575 14.41 37.75 -165.84
C ILE A 575 15.12 38.03 -167.18
N GLN A 576 14.44 37.78 -168.31
CA GLN A 576 14.88 38.22 -169.65
C GLN A 576 14.99 39.75 -169.78
N THR A 577 14.19 40.52 -169.04
CA THR A 577 14.13 41.99 -169.15
C THR A 577 15.19 42.68 -168.25
N LEU A 578 15.63 42.05 -167.16
CA LEU A 578 16.73 42.56 -166.31
C LEU A 578 18.11 41.96 -166.66
N ASN A 579 18.14 40.83 -167.40
CA ASN A 579 19.25 40.43 -168.28
C ASN A 579 19.78 41.66 -169.04
N ASN A 580 18.89 42.55 -169.48
CA ASN A 580 19.22 43.55 -170.47
C ASN A 580 19.85 44.86 -169.92
N ASN A 581 20.13 44.98 -168.61
CA ASN A 581 20.66 46.25 -168.04
C ASN A 581 21.95 46.13 -167.18
N PHE A 582 22.20 45.03 -166.47
CA PHE A 582 23.31 45.00 -165.50
C PHE A 582 24.64 44.47 -166.06
N ASN A 583 24.66 43.41 -166.87
CA ASN A 583 25.93 42.91 -167.43
C ASN A 583 26.17 43.20 -168.91
N ASP A 584 25.27 43.93 -169.59
CA ASP A 584 25.61 44.84 -170.72
C ASP A 584 26.57 45.99 -170.27
N HIS A 585 26.88 46.11 -168.97
CA HIS A 585 27.92 46.99 -168.42
C HIS A 585 29.16 46.26 -167.86
N LYS A 586 29.06 44.97 -167.48
CA LYS A 586 30.26 44.12 -167.30
C LYS A 586 30.80 43.60 -168.65
N LEU A 587 29.97 43.72 -169.70
CA LEU A 587 30.27 43.83 -171.13
C LEU A 587 31.63 44.47 -171.43
N LEU A 588 31.98 45.59 -170.82
CA LEU A 588 33.17 46.34 -171.22
C LEU A 588 34.49 45.79 -170.62
N TYR A 589 34.44 44.80 -169.72
CA TYR A 589 35.58 44.33 -168.92
C TYR A 589 36.24 43.01 -169.42
N ASN A 590 35.54 42.10 -170.11
CA ASN A 590 36.15 40.84 -170.63
C ASN A 590 36.30 40.74 -172.16
N ASP A 591 35.63 41.57 -172.97
CA ASP A 591 35.96 41.78 -174.39
C ASP A 591 37.42 42.30 -174.59
N LEU A 592 38.07 42.78 -173.51
CA LEU A 592 39.49 43.17 -173.41
C LEU A 592 40.44 42.03 -172.95
N GLN A 593 39.94 40.97 -172.29
CA GLN A 593 40.82 39.97 -171.64
C GLN A 593 41.14 38.74 -172.52
N GLU A 594 40.28 38.29 -173.44
CA GLU A 594 40.60 37.09 -174.26
C GLU A 594 40.46 37.23 -175.78
N ASN A 595 40.32 38.45 -176.28
CA ASN A 595 41.02 38.82 -177.52
C ASN A 595 42.57 38.65 -177.38
N TYR A 596 43.11 38.52 -176.15
CA TYR A 596 44.49 38.05 -175.86
C TYR A 596 44.68 36.53 -176.07
N ASN A 597 43.65 35.68 -175.93
CA ASN A 597 43.78 34.22 -176.18
C ASN A 597 43.26 33.76 -177.54
N ASP A 598 42.43 34.55 -178.21
CA ASP A 598 42.19 34.46 -179.65
C ASP A 598 43.50 34.59 -180.47
N LEU A 599 44.61 35.08 -179.86
CA LEU A 599 45.97 35.10 -180.42
C LEU A 599 46.84 33.87 -180.09
N THR A 600 46.54 33.12 -179.01
CA THR A 600 47.41 32.01 -178.55
C THR A 600 46.95 30.63 -179.05
N ASN A 601 45.65 30.31 -179.09
CA ASN A 601 45.19 28.94 -179.48
C ASN A 601 44.75 28.75 -180.92
N LYS A 602 44.67 29.85 -181.69
CA LYS A 602 44.76 29.77 -183.14
C LYS A 602 46.09 29.13 -183.59
N TYR A 603 47.16 29.21 -182.77
CA TYR A 603 48.43 28.50 -182.96
C TYR A 603 48.34 26.99 -182.61
N SER A 604 47.40 26.55 -181.74
CA SER A 604 47.20 25.12 -181.40
C SER A 604 46.28 24.39 -182.38
N LYS A 605 45.43 25.13 -183.09
CA LYS A 605 44.57 24.64 -184.18
C LYS A 605 45.37 24.07 -185.37
N GLU A 606 46.66 24.39 -185.54
CA GLU A 606 47.47 23.94 -186.68
C GLU A 606 48.42 22.75 -186.41
N ALA A 607 48.63 22.35 -185.15
CA ALA A 607 49.56 21.27 -184.81
C ALA A 607 48.90 19.87 -184.69
N ASN A 608 47.72 19.72 -184.06
CA ASN A 608 47.13 18.37 -183.88
C ASN A 608 46.18 17.90 -184.98
N GLN A 609 45.77 18.78 -185.89
CA GLN A 609 45.26 18.31 -187.19
C GLN A 609 46.36 17.63 -188.03
N HIS A 610 47.65 17.89 -187.79
CA HIS A 610 48.78 17.14 -188.41
C HIS A 610 49.14 15.87 -187.65
N GLN A 611 48.84 15.81 -186.36
CA GLN A 611 48.96 14.61 -185.58
C GLN A 611 47.64 13.84 -185.62
N ILE A 612 47.50 13.09 -186.70
CA ILE A 612 46.89 11.76 -186.70
C ILE A 612 45.37 11.75 -187.07
N ILE A 613 44.87 11.77 -188.31
CA ILE A 613 45.32 11.62 -189.72
C ILE A 613 46.18 10.39 -190.07
N VAL A 614 46.94 9.82 -189.13
CA VAL A 614 47.89 8.72 -189.33
C VAL A 614 47.37 7.42 -188.69
N GLU A 615 46.54 7.47 -187.64
CA GLU A 615 46.01 6.26 -186.99
C GLU A 615 44.68 5.82 -187.58
N ASN A 616 43.81 6.76 -187.96
CA ASN A 616 42.64 6.41 -188.78
C ASN A 616 43.07 5.73 -190.09
N LEU A 617 44.20 6.12 -190.71
CA LEU A 617 44.69 5.44 -191.93
C LEU A 617 45.35 4.08 -191.66
N ASN A 618 46.00 3.85 -190.52
CA ASN A 618 46.66 2.57 -190.25
C ASN A 618 45.72 1.43 -189.82
N ASN A 619 44.63 1.71 -189.08
CA ASN A 619 43.75 0.61 -188.66
C ASN A 619 42.60 0.33 -189.64
N ASP A 620 42.23 1.30 -190.48
CA ASP A 620 41.39 1.02 -191.64
C ASP A 620 42.12 0.15 -192.69
N ILE A 621 43.46 0.14 -192.75
CA ILE A 621 44.23 -0.86 -193.52
C ILE A 621 44.10 -2.27 -192.90
N LYS A 622 44.09 -2.39 -191.57
CA LYS A 622 43.98 -3.69 -190.87
C LYS A 622 42.56 -4.29 -190.92
N LYS A 623 41.57 -3.42 -191.05
CA LYS A 623 40.18 -3.79 -191.34
C LYS A 623 40.03 -4.40 -192.74
N LEU A 624 40.88 -4.01 -193.70
CA LEU A 624 40.78 -4.41 -195.11
C LEU A 624 41.64 -5.62 -195.48
N GLU A 625 42.79 -5.87 -194.83
CA GLU A 625 43.59 -7.09 -195.15
C GLU A 625 42.91 -8.39 -194.68
N ASN A 626 42.34 -8.42 -193.47
CA ASN A 626 41.71 -9.66 -192.96
C ASN A 626 40.29 -9.91 -193.51
N GLN A 627 39.69 -8.89 -194.11
CA GLN A 627 38.47 -9.02 -194.91
C GLN A 627 38.77 -9.19 -196.41
N ILE A 628 40.04 -9.23 -196.85
CA ILE A 628 40.44 -9.55 -198.24
C ILE A 628 41.05 -10.97 -198.34
N GLU A 629 41.46 -11.55 -197.20
CA GLU A 629 41.50 -13.01 -197.04
C GLU A 629 40.10 -13.61 -196.83
N ASP A 630 39.07 -12.75 -196.89
CA ASP A 630 37.84 -13.03 -197.64
C ASP A 630 38.09 -14.19 -198.59
N ILE A 631 37.25 -15.22 -198.48
CA ILE A 631 36.38 -15.60 -199.58
C ILE A 631 37.08 -16.21 -200.83
N ASN A 632 38.39 -16.07 -201.00
CA ASN A 632 39.29 -16.64 -201.99
C ASN A 632 39.88 -17.98 -201.53
N GLN A 633 39.29 -18.62 -200.51
CA GLN A 633 39.44 -20.06 -200.31
C GLN A 633 38.09 -20.79 -200.21
N GLN A 634 37.02 -20.13 -200.65
CA GLN A 634 35.89 -20.87 -201.19
C GLN A 634 36.08 -21.25 -202.68
N TYR A 635 37.12 -20.77 -203.36
CA TYR A 635 37.61 -21.12 -204.72
C TYR A 635 39.08 -20.77 -204.84
#